data_AF-A0A2G9P451-F1
#
_entry.id   AF-A0A2G9P451-F1
#
_cell.length_a   1.000
_cell.length_b   1.000
_cell.length_c   1.000
_cell.angle_alpha   90.00
_cell.angle_beta   90.00
_cell.angle_gamma   90.00
#
_symmetry.space_group_name_H-M   'P 1'
#
loop_
_entity.id
_entity.type
_entity.pdbx_description
1 polymer ?
#
loop_
_entity_poly.entity_id
_entity_poly.type
_entity_poly.pdbx_seq_one_letter_code
_entity_poly.pdbx_strand_id
1 'polypeptide(L)'
;MPLKEAIKYLGVSKSLLQNSKEIMPFKIGGRIFCSKQELASWKEKREKRTFYLILEDYARCFDFAVAMYYKGYTVVDWGTARKREAGQNLTNWIRGQLGEIAVQKFFKKNFNLEVELDFDLHKEIVPQDIIGVKEGTAFRNPKTKVAIKATKFQNSYLILGTADVEPENRKSDIYILTRIDLPDDHLLRIAKDELEELLKKQKHFDSYKNKLSGFKPIPCEVVGFAYRQELEKIDNTEQLAKILGTRNPSGARYVKVAGKLRDSIEEWKQIIKKL
;
A
#
# COMPACT_ATOMS: atom_id res chain seq x y z
N MET A 1 -25.87 -6.13 -12.08
CA MET A 1 -25.83 -4.68 -11.78
C MET A 1 -25.00 -3.98 -12.86
N PRO A 2 -25.50 -2.92 -13.51
CA PRO A 2 -24.73 -2.13 -14.48
C PRO A 2 -23.42 -1.60 -13.89
N LEU A 3 -22.35 -1.52 -14.70
CA LEU A 3 -21.02 -1.12 -14.23
C LEU A 3 -21.00 0.22 -13.45
N LYS A 4 -21.76 1.23 -13.91
CA LYS A 4 -21.83 2.54 -13.23
C LYS A 4 -22.42 2.43 -11.82
N GLU A 5 -23.42 1.58 -11.64
CA GLU A 5 -24.01 1.31 -10.33
C GLU A 5 -23.08 0.48 -9.46
N ALA A 6 -22.36 -0.49 -10.04
CA ALA A 6 -21.37 -1.30 -9.33
C ALA A 6 -20.22 -0.45 -8.76
N ILE A 7 -19.70 0.49 -9.56
CA ILE A 7 -18.69 1.48 -9.13
C ILE A 7 -19.19 2.28 -7.91
N LYS A 8 -20.42 2.80 -7.98
CA LYS A 8 -21.03 3.56 -6.88
C LYS A 8 -21.26 2.70 -5.64
N TYR A 9 -21.74 1.47 -5.83
CA TYR A 9 -22.01 0.51 -4.75
C TYR A 9 -20.76 0.14 -3.95
N LEU A 10 -19.64 -0.04 -4.66
CA LEU A 10 -18.35 -0.41 -4.07
C LEU A 10 -17.52 0.79 -3.57
N GLY A 11 -17.80 2.00 -4.05
CA GLY A 11 -16.99 3.18 -3.74
C GLY A 11 -15.57 3.11 -4.33
N VAL A 12 -15.41 2.53 -5.53
CA VAL A 12 -14.12 2.34 -6.19
C VAL A 12 -14.07 3.03 -7.54
N SER A 13 -12.87 3.23 -8.08
CA SER A 13 -12.69 3.74 -9.43
C SER A 13 -13.08 2.69 -10.49
N LYS A 14 -13.47 3.16 -11.68
CA LYS A 14 -13.67 2.31 -12.86
C LYS A 14 -12.43 1.49 -13.19
N SER A 15 -11.25 2.11 -13.08
CA SER A 15 -9.97 1.44 -13.35
C SER A 15 -9.75 0.27 -12.41
N LEU A 16 -9.96 0.46 -11.09
CA LEU A 16 -9.82 -0.61 -10.11
C LEU A 16 -10.74 -1.79 -10.45
N LEU A 17 -12.03 -1.52 -10.65
CA LEU A 17 -13.02 -2.56 -10.91
C LEU A 17 -12.77 -3.35 -12.21
N GLN A 18 -12.17 -2.73 -13.23
CA GLN A 18 -11.93 -3.38 -14.52
C GLN A 18 -10.55 -4.05 -14.60
N ASN A 19 -9.53 -3.47 -13.98
CA ASN A 19 -8.15 -3.88 -14.16
C ASN A 19 -7.65 -4.83 -13.08
N SER A 20 -8.25 -4.81 -11.88
CA SER A 20 -7.78 -5.64 -10.77
C SER A 20 -8.09 -7.11 -10.94
N LYS A 21 -9.04 -7.48 -11.80
CA LYS A 21 -9.51 -8.87 -11.98
C LYS A 21 -9.99 -9.53 -10.68
N GLU A 22 -10.32 -8.73 -9.66
CA GLU A 22 -10.88 -9.24 -8.39
C GLU A 22 -12.39 -9.54 -8.51
N ILE A 23 -13.03 -8.98 -9.54
CA ILE A 23 -14.41 -9.20 -9.94
C ILE A 23 -14.38 -9.40 -11.46
N MET A 24 -15.24 -10.27 -12.00
CA MET A 24 -15.32 -10.56 -13.43
C MET A 24 -16.57 -9.93 -14.06
N PRO A 25 -16.48 -8.73 -14.66
CA PRO A 25 -17.60 -8.14 -15.37
C PRO A 25 -17.96 -8.95 -16.63
N PHE A 26 -19.24 -8.98 -16.99
CA PHE A 26 -19.75 -9.62 -18.19
C PHE A 26 -20.52 -8.62 -19.07
N LYS A 27 -20.72 -8.96 -20.35
CA LYS A 27 -21.42 -8.11 -21.32
C LYS A 27 -22.79 -8.68 -21.69
N ILE A 28 -23.81 -7.82 -21.73
CA ILE A 28 -25.13 -8.12 -22.30
C ILE A 28 -25.50 -6.96 -23.23
N GLY A 29 -25.72 -7.23 -24.52
CA GLY A 29 -26.15 -6.22 -25.49
C GLY A 29 -25.23 -4.98 -25.54
N GLY A 30 -23.91 -5.18 -25.48
CA GLY A 30 -22.91 -4.10 -25.49
C GLY A 30 -22.69 -3.37 -24.16
N ARG A 31 -23.53 -3.61 -23.14
CA ARG A 31 -23.39 -3.02 -21.80
C ARG A 31 -22.64 -3.96 -20.87
N ILE A 32 -21.83 -3.39 -19.97
CA ILE A 32 -21.04 -4.13 -18.96
C ILE A 32 -21.82 -4.20 -17.64
N PHE A 33 -21.88 -5.40 -17.07
CA PHE A 33 -22.54 -5.70 -15.81
C PHE A 33 -21.60 -6.48 -14.89
N CYS A 34 -21.88 -6.41 -13.58
CA CYS A 34 -21.26 -7.26 -12.57
C CYS A 34 -22.36 -8.03 -11.80
N SER A 35 -22.03 -9.22 -11.31
CA SER A 35 -22.92 -10.00 -10.46
C SER A 35 -23.11 -9.30 -9.11
N LYS A 36 -24.37 -9.15 -8.66
CA LYS A 36 -24.64 -8.50 -7.35
C LYS A 36 -24.08 -9.32 -6.19
N GLN A 37 -24.14 -10.65 -6.29
CA GLN A 37 -23.61 -11.57 -5.28
C GLN A 37 -22.08 -11.47 -5.20
N GLU A 38 -21.40 -11.41 -6.36
CA GLU A 38 -19.95 -11.26 -6.43
C GLU A 38 -19.49 -9.91 -5.85
N LEU A 39 -20.19 -8.82 -6.19
CA LEU A 39 -19.94 -7.49 -5.62
C LEU A 39 -20.07 -7.49 -4.09
N ALA A 40 -21.12 -8.12 -3.56
CA ALA A 40 -21.35 -8.21 -2.11
C ALA A 40 -20.25 -9.04 -1.42
N SER A 41 -19.91 -10.20 -1.97
CA SER A 41 -18.84 -11.05 -1.44
C SER A 41 -17.48 -10.36 -1.47
N TRP A 42 -17.15 -9.66 -2.57
CA TRP A 42 -15.92 -8.89 -2.67
C TRP A 42 -15.86 -7.77 -1.63
N LYS A 43 -16.96 -7.04 -1.43
CA LYS A 43 -17.04 -5.95 -0.44
C LYS A 43 -16.83 -6.47 0.99
N GLU A 44 -17.50 -7.55 1.36
CA GLU A 44 -17.35 -8.18 2.68
C GLU A 44 -15.92 -8.68 2.89
N LYS A 45 -15.33 -9.36 1.90
CA LYS A 45 -13.93 -9.79 1.95
C LYS A 45 -13.02 -8.59 2.19
N ARG A 46 -13.14 -7.54 1.37
CA ARG A 46 -12.35 -6.32 1.47
C ARG A 46 -12.43 -5.67 2.85
N GLU A 47 -13.63 -5.55 3.40
CA GLU A 47 -13.85 -4.99 4.74
C GLU A 47 -13.11 -5.82 5.81
N LYS A 48 -13.13 -7.16 5.74
CA LYS A 48 -12.41 -8.04 6.68
C LYS A 48 -10.89 -7.89 6.62
N ARG A 49 -10.33 -7.54 5.44
CA ARG A 49 -8.88 -7.28 5.23
C ARG A 49 -8.50 -5.80 5.35
N THR A 50 -9.45 -4.92 5.67
CA THR A 50 -9.17 -3.49 5.86
C THR A 50 -9.00 -3.16 7.33
N PHE A 51 -7.90 -2.50 7.65
CA PHE A 51 -7.53 -2.05 8.99
C PHE A 51 -7.53 -0.53 9.01
N TYR A 52 -8.16 0.04 10.02
CA TYR A 52 -8.21 1.49 10.22
C TYR A 52 -7.04 1.89 11.11
N LEU A 53 -6.08 2.59 10.50
CA LEU A 53 -4.86 3.02 11.16
C LEU A 53 -5.11 4.34 11.89
N ILE A 54 -4.90 4.34 13.20
CA ILE A 54 -5.23 5.44 14.10
C ILE A 54 -4.09 6.47 14.16
N LEU A 55 -4.29 7.55 14.92
CA LEU A 55 -3.33 8.65 14.99
C LEU A 55 -1.99 8.18 15.54
N GLU A 56 -1.99 7.24 16.48
CA GLU A 56 -0.81 6.64 17.07
C GLU A 56 0.01 5.84 16.04
N ASP A 57 -0.66 5.07 15.17
CA ASP A 57 0.01 4.37 14.06
C ASP A 57 0.67 5.38 13.10
N TYR A 58 -0.07 6.45 12.78
CA TYR A 58 0.42 7.52 11.90
C TYR A 58 1.60 8.26 12.52
N ALA A 59 1.51 8.63 13.80
CA ALA A 59 2.56 9.37 14.52
C ALA A 59 3.88 8.58 14.54
N ARG A 60 3.81 7.27 14.80
CA ARG A 60 4.97 6.36 14.72
C ARG A 60 5.60 6.38 13.32
N CYS A 61 4.79 6.29 12.26
CA CYS A 61 5.30 6.33 10.89
C CYS A 61 5.88 7.72 10.53
N PHE A 62 5.27 8.78 11.06
CA PHE A 62 5.70 10.14 10.78
C PHE A 62 7.03 10.48 11.49
N ASP A 63 7.20 10.04 12.73
CA ASP A 63 8.47 10.14 13.46
C ASP A 63 9.62 9.50 12.68
N PHE A 64 9.43 8.25 12.22
CA PHE A 64 10.39 7.57 11.35
C PHE A 64 10.70 8.37 10.08
N ALA A 65 9.66 8.87 9.40
CA ALA A 65 9.82 9.64 8.16
C ALA A 65 10.59 10.96 8.38
N VAL A 66 10.34 11.65 9.49
CA VAL A 66 11.07 12.87 9.87
C VAL A 66 12.53 12.55 10.19
N ALA A 67 12.78 11.50 10.97
CA ALA A 67 14.13 11.05 11.28
C ALA A 67 14.92 10.69 10.00
N MET A 68 14.30 9.98 9.07
CA MET A 68 14.88 9.65 7.75
C MET A 68 15.20 10.91 6.93
N TYR A 69 14.30 11.90 6.92
CA TYR A 69 14.51 13.16 6.22
C TYR A 69 15.77 13.89 6.73
N TYR A 70 15.87 14.07 8.05
CA TYR A 70 16.97 14.83 8.66
C TYR A 70 18.30 14.07 8.73
N LYS A 71 18.28 12.73 8.71
CA LYS A 71 19.49 11.91 8.63
C LYS A 71 20.16 11.94 7.24
N GLY A 72 19.54 12.61 6.26
CA GLY A 72 20.12 12.79 4.93
C GLY A 72 19.92 11.60 4.00
N TYR A 73 18.98 10.69 4.30
CA TYR A 73 18.61 9.57 3.41
C TYR A 73 17.89 10.00 2.12
N THR A 74 17.91 11.30 1.81
CA THR A 74 17.66 11.80 0.46
C THR A 74 18.87 11.50 -0.44
N VAL A 75 19.25 10.22 -0.50
CA VAL A 75 20.13 9.68 -1.54
C VAL A 75 19.35 9.83 -2.84
N VAL A 76 19.66 10.90 -3.56
CA VAL A 76 19.78 10.97 -5.02
C VAL A 76 19.16 9.73 -5.68
N ASP A 77 17.87 9.81 -6.05
CA ASP A 77 17.25 8.81 -6.91
C ASP A 77 18.19 8.62 -8.11
N TRP A 78 18.72 7.41 -8.22
CA TRP A 78 19.61 6.96 -9.28
C TRP A 78 19.08 7.42 -10.65
N GLY A 79 19.80 8.36 -11.29
CA GLY A 79 19.65 8.70 -12.71
C GLY A 79 18.87 9.96 -13.06
N THR A 80 18.23 10.66 -12.12
CA THR A 80 17.65 12.00 -12.40
C THR A 80 17.93 12.95 -11.26
N ALA A 81 18.66 14.03 -11.54
CA ALA A 81 19.09 15.07 -10.61
C ALA A 81 17.95 15.96 -10.07
N ARG A 82 16.82 15.38 -9.65
CA ARG A 82 15.74 16.08 -8.94
C ARG A 82 15.63 15.53 -7.53
N LYS A 83 16.03 16.35 -6.55
CA LYS A 83 15.69 16.10 -5.14
C LYS A 83 14.18 16.25 -5.00
N ARG A 84 13.49 15.20 -4.54
CA ARG A 84 12.06 15.30 -4.17
C ARG A 84 11.92 16.25 -2.99
N GLU A 85 10.86 17.04 -2.99
CA GLU A 85 10.51 17.93 -1.88
C GLU A 85 10.19 17.12 -0.61
N ALA A 86 10.39 17.73 0.56
CA ALA A 86 10.22 17.09 1.85
C ALA A 86 8.86 16.39 1.99
N GLY A 87 7.77 17.09 1.63
CA GLY A 87 6.42 16.55 1.71
C GLY A 87 6.26 15.24 0.94
N GLN A 88 6.78 15.14 -0.28
CA GLN A 88 6.68 13.92 -1.08
C GLN A 88 7.48 12.75 -0.48
N ASN A 89 8.66 13.01 0.08
CA ASN A 89 9.45 11.98 0.75
C ASN A 89 8.74 11.47 2.00
N LEU A 90 8.26 12.38 2.84
CA LEU A 90 7.49 12.05 4.05
C LEU A 90 6.26 11.21 3.70
N THR A 91 5.45 11.63 2.72
CA THR A 91 4.28 10.89 2.26
C THR A 91 4.62 9.46 1.82
N ASN A 92 5.73 9.26 1.11
CA ASN A 92 6.12 7.93 0.64
C ASN A 92 6.56 7.01 1.80
N TRP A 93 7.37 7.52 2.73
CA TRP A 93 7.80 6.74 3.90
C TRP A 93 6.63 6.42 4.83
N ILE A 94 5.79 7.41 5.14
CA ILE A 94 4.58 7.22 5.95
C ILE A 94 3.68 6.16 5.30
N ARG A 95 3.46 6.23 3.99
CA ARG A 95 2.64 5.24 3.27
C ARG A 95 3.24 3.84 3.37
N GLY A 96 4.55 3.67 3.16
CA GLY A 96 5.22 2.38 3.29
C GLY A 96 4.97 1.74 4.65
N GLN A 97 5.32 2.47 5.70
CA GLN A 97 5.25 2.03 7.09
C GLN A 97 3.82 1.79 7.58
N LEU A 98 2.85 2.61 7.16
CA LEU A 98 1.43 2.35 7.43
C LEU A 98 0.97 1.02 6.80
N GLY A 99 1.51 0.67 5.63
CA GLY A 99 1.27 -0.62 4.99
C GLY A 99 1.78 -1.78 5.84
N GLU A 100 2.97 -1.64 6.41
CA GLU A 100 3.59 -2.63 7.28
C GLU A 100 2.82 -2.83 8.58
N ILE A 101 2.42 -1.74 9.25
CA ILE A 101 1.57 -1.78 10.46
C ILE A 101 0.25 -2.52 10.16
N ALA A 102 -0.37 -2.28 9.00
CA ALA A 102 -1.60 -2.97 8.64
C ALA A 102 -1.39 -4.50 8.50
N VAL A 103 -0.26 -4.94 7.97
CA VAL A 103 0.09 -6.37 7.90
C VAL A 103 0.32 -6.97 9.29
N GLN A 104 1.00 -6.24 10.18
CA GLN A 104 1.15 -6.66 11.58
C GLN A 104 -0.22 -6.84 12.26
N LYS A 105 -1.12 -5.86 12.12
CA LYS A 105 -2.50 -5.96 12.63
C LYS A 105 -3.28 -7.10 11.99
N PHE A 106 -3.07 -7.34 10.69
CA PHE A 106 -3.69 -8.46 9.99
C PHE A 106 -3.26 -9.82 10.53
N PHE A 107 -1.96 -10.04 10.75
CA PHE A 107 -1.45 -11.28 11.32
C PHE A 107 -1.95 -11.51 12.75
N LYS A 108 -1.94 -10.45 13.58
CA LYS A 108 -2.45 -10.55 14.95
C LYS A 108 -3.94 -10.86 14.98
N LYS A 109 -4.77 -10.15 14.20
CA LYS A 109 -6.23 -10.32 14.21
C LYS A 109 -6.68 -11.67 13.65
N ASN A 110 -6.10 -12.12 12.54
CA ASN A 110 -6.61 -13.29 11.82
C ASN A 110 -5.92 -14.61 12.20
N PHE A 111 -4.71 -14.55 12.76
CA PHE A 111 -3.92 -15.74 13.05
C PHE A 111 -3.33 -15.75 14.48
N ASN A 112 -3.61 -14.72 15.29
CA ASN A 112 -2.99 -14.51 16.60
C ASN A 112 -1.45 -14.53 16.55
N LEU A 113 -0.86 -14.16 15.41
CA LEU A 113 0.57 -14.13 15.20
C LEU A 113 1.08 -12.71 15.47
N GLU A 114 2.01 -12.57 16.41
CA GLU A 114 2.72 -11.32 16.63
C GLU A 114 3.99 -11.33 15.78
N VAL A 115 4.13 -10.30 14.95
CA VAL A 115 5.33 -10.07 14.12
C VAL A 115 5.96 -8.74 14.51
N GLU A 116 7.28 -8.70 14.45
CA GLU A 116 8.09 -7.51 14.67
C GLU A 116 8.48 -6.92 13.32
N LEU A 117 8.27 -5.61 13.19
CA LEU A 117 8.57 -4.83 11.99
C LEU A 117 9.87 -4.07 12.18
N ASP A 118 10.58 -3.83 11.09
CA ASP A 118 11.79 -3.02 11.11
C ASP A 118 11.49 -1.51 11.07
N PHE A 119 11.53 -0.86 12.23
CA PHE A 119 11.43 0.60 12.34
C PHE A 119 12.80 1.26 12.61
N ASP A 120 13.88 0.49 12.57
CA ASP A 120 15.21 1.00 12.87
C ASP A 120 15.83 1.74 11.68
N LEU A 121 16.67 2.74 11.97
CA LEU A 121 17.30 3.57 10.95
C LEU A 121 18.62 2.96 10.47
N HIS A 122 18.57 2.05 9.50
CA HIS A 122 19.75 1.36 8.96
C HIS A 122 20.53 2.16 7.91
N LYS A 123 21.87 2.06 7.92
CA LYS A 123 22.74 2.64 6.87
C LYS A 123 22.60 1.93 5.53
N GLU A 124 22.20 0.66 5.57
CA GLU A 124 22.05 -0.21 4.41
C GLU A 124 20.58 -0.55 4.17
N ILE A 125 20.24 -0.98 2.95
CA ILE A 125 18.87 -1.38 2.62
C ILE A 125 18.58 -2.73 3.25
N VAL A 126 17.55 -2.81 4.09
CA VAL A 126 17.07 -4.07 4.66
C VAL A 126 16.16 -4.76 3.64
N PRO A 127 16.39 -6.05 3.33
CA PRO A 127 15.65 -6.77 2.29
C PRO A 127 14.25 -7.24 2.71
N GLN A 128 13.90 -7.10 3.98
CA GLN A 128 12.66 -7.64 4.57
C GLN A 128 12.08 -6.66 5.58
N ASP A 129 10.76 -6.61 5.64
CA ASP A 129 10.04 -5.69 6.53
C ASP A 129 9.59 -6.37 7.83
N ILE A 130 9.55 -7.71 7.84
CA ILE A 130 9.32 -8.52 9.04
C ILE A 130 10.68 -9.02 9.51
N ILE A 131 11.07 -8.67 10.73
CA ILE A 131 12.36 -9.04 11.34
C ILE A 131 12.21 -10.05 12.48
N GLY A 132 11.01 -10.19 13.03
CA GLY A 132 10.76 -11.11 14.12
C GLY A 132 9.36 -11.74 14.06
N VAL A 133 9.27 -12.96 14.57
CA VAL A 133 8.02 -13.70 14.76
C VAL A 133 7.99 -14.22 16.18
N LYS A 134 6.93 -13.94 16.93
CA LYS A 134 6.81 -14.36 18.32
C LYS A 134 6.62 -15.88 18.44
N GLU A 135 7.46 -16.52 19.23
CA GLU A 135 7.42 -17.94 19.56
C GLU A 135 7.56 -18.09 21.09
N GLY A 136 6.46 -18.45 21.75
CA GLY A 136 6.39 -18.42 23.21
C GLY A 136 6.56 -17.00 23.76
N THR A 137 7.64 -16.78 24.51
CA THR A 137 7.98 -15.49 25.15
C THR A 137 9.00 -14.67 24.37
N ALA A 138 9.63 -15.22 23.33
CA ALA A 138 10.69 -14.56 22.58
C ALA A 138 10.30 -14.33 21.11
N PHE A 139 11.02 -13.44 20.44
CA PHE A 139 10.98 -13.30 18.99
C PHE A 139 12.11 -14.11 18.36
N ARG A 140 11.79 -14.83 17.29
CA ARG A 140 12.79 -15.46 16.41
C ARG A 140 12.81 -14.77 15.05
N ASN A 141 13.94 -14.86 14.37
CA ASN A 141 14.05 -14.40 12.99
C ASN A 141 13.12 -15.20 12.07
N PRO A 142 12.55 -14.56 11.04
CA PRO A 142 11.76 -15.26 10.05
C PRO A 142 12.64 -16.16 9.17
N LYS A 143 12.10 -17.31 8.73
CA LYS A 143 12.82 -18.25 7.84
C LYS A 143 12.71 -17.86 6.36
N THR A 144 11.87 -16.89 6.04
CA THR A 144 11.55 -16.44 4.69
C THR A 144 11.56 -14.92 4.65
N LYS A 145 12.15 -14.33 3.60
CA LYS A 145 12.19 -12.87 3.45
C LYS A 145 10.86 -12.37 2.91
N VAL A 146 10.26 -11.43 3.62
CA VAL A 146 8.97 -10.83 3.25
C VAL A 146 9.13 -9.33 3.06
N ALA A 147 8.68 -8.85 1.89
CA ALA A 147 8.53 -7.43 1.60
C ALA A 147 7.06 -7.06 1.49
N ILE A 148 6.70 -5.89 2.02
CA ILE A 148 5.37 -5.32 2.06
C ILE A 148 5.41 -4.07 1.17
N LYS A 149 4.51 -4.03 0.17
CA LYS A 149 4.45 -2.94 -0.79
C LYS A 149 3.13 -2.22 -0.65
N ALA A 150 3.22 -1.01 -0.12
CA ALA A 150 2.10 -0.10 0.00
C ALA A 150 1.87 0.68 -1.29
N THR A 151 0.61 0.76 -1.72
CA THR A 151 0.19 1.55 -2.88
C THR A 151 -1.08 2.36 -2.59
N LYS A 152 -1.48 3.19 -3.56
CA LYS A 152 -2.75 3.95 -3.48
C LYS A 152 -3.94 2.99 -3.45
N PHE A 153 -4.98 3.35 -2.71
CA PHE A 153 -6.18 2.54 -2.50
C PHE A 153 -6.87 2.03 -3.78
N GLN A 154 -6.67 2.75 -4.90
CA GLN A 154 -7.28 2.46 -6.20
C GLN A 154 -6.39 1.66 -7.16
N ASN A 155 -5.18 1.26 -6.74
CA ASN A 155 -4.24 0.56 -7.61
C ASN A 155 -4.62 -0.93 -7.80
N SER A 156 -4.55 -1.42 -9.02
CA SER A 156 -4.93 -2.79 -9.40
C SER A 156 -3.79 -3.81 -9.35
N TYR A 157 -2.56 -3.38 -9.06
CA TYR A 157 -1.36 -4.20 -9.23
C TYR A 157 -0.41 -4.09 -8.04
N LEU A 158 0.19 -5.22 -7.69
CA LEU A 158 1.50 -5.27 -7.04
C LEU A 158 2.55 -4.94 -8.10
N ILE A 159 3.34 -3.90 -7.88
CA ILE A 159 4.35 -3.41 -8.82
C ILE A 159 5.66 -3.28 -8.07
N LEU A 160 6.71 -3.86 -8.65
CA LEU A 160 8.07 -3.90 -8.08
C LEU A 160 9.08 -3.43 -9.12
N GLY A 161 10.07 -2.66 -8.68
CA GLY A 161 11.23 -2.31 -9.50
C GLY A 161 12.16 -3.51 -9.68
N THR A 162 13.01 -3.49 -10.70
CA THR A 162 14.09 -4.48 -10.85
C THR A 162 15.00 -4.52 -9.62
N ALA A 163 15.28 -3.34 -9.04
CA ALA A 163 16.08 -3.20 -7.83
C ALA A 163 15.48 -3.86 -6.56
N ASP A 164 14.17 -4.17 -6.56
CA ASP A 164 13.49 -4.86 -5.47
C ASP A 164 13.55 -6.40 -5.59
N VAL A 165 13.84 -6.93 -6.79
CA VAL A 165 13.61 -8.35 -7.12
C VAL A 165 14.87 -9.06 -7.64
N GLU A 166 15.76 -8.34 -8.31
CA GLU A 166 16.92 -8.92 -8.99
C GLU A 166 18.17 -9.04 -8.09
N PRO A 167 18.55 -8.04 -7.27
CA PRO A 167 19.74 -8.15 -6.42
C PRO A 167 19.59 -9.19 -5.30
N GLU A 168 20.57 -10.06 -5.13
CA GLU A 168 20.56 -11.16 -4.14
C GLU A 168 20.38 -10.66 -2.69
N ASN A 169 20.96 -9.51 -2.40
CA ASN A 169 20.91 -8.87 -1.08
C ASN A 169 19.62 -8.07 -0.82
N ARG A 170 18.74 -7.89 -1.82
CA ARG A 170 17.50 -7.10 -1.70
C ARG A 170 16.23 -7.88 -2.02
N LYS A 171 16.33 -8.99 -2.74
CA LYS A 171 15.17 -9.78 -3.12
C LYS A 171 14.51 -10.41 -1.89
N SER A 172 13.19 -10.41 -1.90
CA SER A 172 12.33 -11.12 -0.96
C SER A 172 11.72 -12.35 -1.63
N ASP A 173 11.38 -13.35 -0.83
CA ASP A 173 10.74 -14.57 -1.34
C ASP A 173 9.22 -14.36 -1.53
N ILE A 174 8.64 -13.52 -0.68
CA ILE A 174 7.22 -13.19 -0.65
C ILE A 174 7.04 -11.68 -0.68
N TYR A 175 6.08 -11.22 -1.49
CA TYR A 175 5.68 -9.82 -1.57
C TYR A 175 4.20 -9.69 -1.21
N ILE A 176 3.90 -8.90 -0.17
CA ILE A 176 2.55 -8.59 0.28
C ILE A 176 2.13 -7.24 -0.30
N LEU A 177 0.93 -7.16 -0.89
CA LEU A 177 0.36 -5.90 -1.37
C LEU A 177 -0.56 -5.31 -0.31
N THR A 178 -0.34 -4.03 0.02
CA THR A 178 -1.28 -3.23 0.79
C THR A 178 -1.75 -2.00 0.02
N ARG A 179 -3.02 -1.63 0.22
CA ARG A 179 -3.67 -0.49 -0.43
C ARG A 179 -4.10 0.50 0.65
N ILE A 180 -3.61 1.74 0.57
CA ILE A 180 -3.84 2.75 1.60
C ILE A 180 -4.61 3.93 1.02
N ASP A 181 -5.66 4.34 1.74
CA ASP A 181 -6.42 5.56 1.44
C ASP A 181 -5.85 6.75 2.23
N LEU A 182 -4.53 6.97 2.10
CA LEU A 182 -3.85 8.12 2.70
C LEU A 182 -4.24 9.38 1.91
N PRO A 183 -4.95 10.36 2.51
CA PRO A 183 -5.35 11.58 1.81
C PRO A 183 -4.13 12.37 1.33
N ASP A 184 -4.20 12.98 0.15
CA ASP A 184 -3.04 13.74 -0.39
C ASP A 184 -2.71 14.98 0.46
N ASP A 185 -3.64 15.46 1.30
CA ASP A 185 -3.47 16.56 2.25
C ASP A 185 -3.17 16.08 3.69
N HIS A 186 -2.80 14.81 3.89
CA HIS A 186 -2.64 14.21 5.23
C HIS A 186 -1.73 15.00 6.19
N LEU A 187 -0.64 15.60 5.69
CA LEU A 187 0.26 16.45 6.48
C LEU A 187 -0.43 17.72 7.01
N LEU A 188 -1.42 18.26 6.28
CA LEU A 188 -2.20 19.40 6.75
C LEU A 188 -3.22 18.99 7.82
N ARG A 189 -3.77 17.77 7.72
CA ARG A 189 -4.81 17.28 8.63
C ARG A 189 -4.33 17.07 10.06
N ILE A 190 -3.05 16.72 10.22
CA ILE A 190 -2.44 16.51 11.55
C ILE A 190 -2.07 17.82 12.25
N ALA A 191 -1.89 18.90 11.50
CA ALA A 191 -1.53 20.23 11.99
C ALA A 191 -2.71 21.20 11.81
N LYS A 192 -3.94 20.66 11.79
CA LYS A 192 -5.13 21.43 11.43
C LYS A 192 -5.27 22.66 12.31
N ASP A 193 -5.19 22.47 13.63
CA ASP A 193 -5.50 23.53 14.59
C ASP A 193 -4.43 24.63 14.54
N GLU A 194 -3.15 24.25 14.40
CA GLU A 194 -2.05 25.19 14.20
C GLU A 194 -2.16 25.96 12.88
N LEU A 195 -2.57 25.28 11.80
CA LEU A 195 -2.80 25.91 10.50
C LEU A 195 -3.99 26.87 10.52
N GLU A 196 -5.08 26.50 11.19
CA GLU A 196 -6.24 27.39 11.35
C GLU A 196 -5.85 28.66 12.09
N GLU A 197 -5.13 28.54 13.22
CA GLU A 197 -4.68 29.71 13.98
C GLU A 197 -3.73 30.61 13.18
N LEU A 198 -2.78 30.00 12.46
CA LEU A 198 -1.81 30.71 11.63
C LEU A 198 -2.46 31.43 10.43
N LEU A 199 -3.46 30.80 9.82
CA LEU A 199 -3.99 31.23 8.52
C LEU A 199 -5.33 31.97 8.61
N LYS A 200 -6.00 32.02 9.76
CA LYS A 200 -7.36 32.62 9.90
C LYS A 200 -7.51 34.06 9.40
N LYS A 201 -6.42 34.84 9.36
CA LYS A 201 -6.41 36.24 8.88
C LYS A 201 -6.00 36.38 7.40
N GLN A 202 -5.66 35.28 6.72
CA GLN A 202 -5.17 35.30 5.35
C GLN A 202 -6.33 35.36 4.35
N LYS A 203 -6.14 36.11 3.26
CA LYS A 203 -7.13 36.37 2.20
C LYS A 203 -7.92 35.15 1.73
N HIS A 204 -7.29 33.99 1.68
CA HIS A 204 -7.86 32.77 1.08
C HIS A 204 -8.42 31.77 2.09
N PHE A 205 -8.26 31.98 3.40
CA PHE A 205 -8.62 30.99 4.42
C PHE A 205 -10.09 30.54 4.34
N ASP A 206 -11.01 31.48 4.17
CA ASP A 206 -12.44 31.19 4.07
C ASP A 206 -12.81 30.30 2.88
N SER A 207 -11.98 30.25 1.83
CA SER A 207 -12.23 29.41 0.64
C SER A 207 -11.99 27.90 0.88
N TYR A 208 -11.26 27.54 1.93
CA TYR A 208 -10.88 26.16 2.22
C TYR A 208 -11.03 25.71 3.67
N LYS A 209 -11.26 26.60 4.66
CA LYS A 209 -11.34 26.24 6.08
C LYS A 209 -12.29 25.05 6.36
N ASN A 210 -13.45 25.01 5.71
CA ASN A 210 -14.43 23.93 5.85
C ASN A 210 -14.04 22.63 5.12
N LYS A 211 -13.03 22.67 4.26
CA LYS A 211 -12.48 21.51 3.54
C LYS A 211 -11.30 20.88 4.28
N LEU A 212 -10.60 21.64 5.13
CA LEU A 212 -9.51 21.13 5.95
C LEU A 212 -10.08 20.29 7.10
N SER A 213 -10.20 18.99 6.87
CA SER A 213 -10.64 18.06 7.90
C SER A 213 -9.48 17.71 8.84
N GLY A 214 -9.78 17.44 10.11
CA GLY A 214 -8.80 16.86 11.03
C GLY A 214 -8.43 15.43 10.63
N PHE A 215 -7.47 14.85 11.37
CA PHE A 215 -7.10 13.45 11.20
C PHE A 215 -8.32 12.53 11.34
N LYS A 216 -8.37 11.50 10.49
CA LYS A 216 -9.34 10.40 10.57
C LYS A 216 -8.59 9.09 10.40
N PRO A 217 -9.04 7.99 11.04
CA PRO A 217 -8.40 6.70 10.84
C PRO A 217 -8.29 6.35 9.35
N ILE A 218 -7.09 5.95 8.93
CA ILE A 218 -6.74 5.73 7.53
C ILE A 218 -6.99 4.25 7.20
N PRO A 219 -7.90 3.91 6.28
CA PRO A 219 -8.11 2.53 5.90
C PRO A 219 -6.94 2.02 5.07
N CYS A 220 -6.42 0.86 5.47
CA CYS A 220 -5.37 0.12 4.79
C CYS A 220 -5.82 -1.32 4.57
N GLU A 221 -5.98 -1.71 3.32
CA GLU A 221 -6.36 -3.07 2.92
C GLU A 221 -5.11 -3.93 2.72
N VAL A 222 -5.06 -5.09 3.38
CA VAL A 222 -4.10 -6.16 3.08
C VAL A 222 -4.70 -7.02 1.97
N VAL A 223 -4.27 -6.79 0.73
CA VAL A 223 -4.94 -7.33 -0.47
C VAL A 223 -4.65 -8.83 -0.63
N GLY A 224 -3.40 -9.22 -0.40
CA GLY A 224 -2.91 -10.57 -0.68
C GLY A 224 -1.40 -10.56 -0.87
N PHE A 225 -0.85 -11.70 -1.23
CA PHE A 225 0.58 -11.86 -1.47
C PHE A 225 0.88 -12.63 -2.76
N ALA A 226 2.11 -12.53 -3.21
CA ALA A 226 2.67 -13.36 -4.27
C ALA A 226 4.05 -13.86 -3.87
N TYR A 227 4.38 -15.09 -4.26
CA TYR A 227 5.76 -15.51 -4.26
C TYR A 227 6.52 -14.82 -5.39
N ARG A 228 7.83 -14.63 -5.22
CA ARG A 228 8.69 -13.98 -6.23
C ARG A 228 8.55 -14.60 -7.63
N GLN A 229 8.52 -15.92 -7.73
CA GLN A 229 8.37 -16.65 -8.99
C GLN A 229 7.00 -16.48 -9.66
N GLU A 230 6.01 -15.94 -8.96
CA GLU A 230 4.68 -15.69 -9.50
C GLU A 230 4.56 -14.30 -10.15
N LEU A 231 5.59 -13.46 -10.01
CA LEU A 231 5.65 -12.13 -10.58
C LEU A 231 5.96 -12.22 -12.09
N GLU A 232 5.28 -11.38 -12.87
CA GLU A 232 5.49 -11.27 -14.30
C GLU A 232 6.44 -10.10 -14.58
N LYS A 233 7.56 -10.34 -15.26
CA LYS A 233 8.44 -9.27 -15.71
C LYS A 233 7.86 -8.63 -16.96
N ILE A 234 7.54 -7.35 -16.88
CA ILE A 234 7.08 -6.52 -18.00
C ILE A 234 8.17 -5.51 -18.33
N ASP A 235 8.68 -5.59 -19.55
CA ASP A 235 9.63 -4.63 -20.15
C ASP A 235 9.02 -3.86 -21.32
N ASN A 236 7.85 -4.28 -21.82
CA ASN A 236 7.11 -3.58 -22.85
C ASN A 236 6.56 -2.23 -22.35
N THR A 237 7.03 -1.14 -22.95
CA THR A 237 6.65 0.24 -22.61
C THR A 237 5.15 0.50 -22.69
N GLU A 238 4.44 -0.02 -23.69
CA GLU A 238 3.00 0.22 -23.86
C GLU A 238 2.20 -0.47 -22.75
N GLN A 239 2.56 -1.72 -22.42
CA GLN A 239 1.94 -2.46 -21.34
C GLN A 239 2.24 -1.82 -19.98
N LEU A 240 3.48 -1.40 -19.74
CA LEU A 240 3.85 -0.66 -18.53
C LEU A 240 3.09 0.66 -18.40
N ALA A 241 2.91 1.40 -19.50
CA ALA A 241 2.19 2.67 -19.49
C ALA A 241 0.74 2.47 -19.01
N LYS A 242 0.09 1.39 -19.44
CA LYS A 242 -1.26 0.99 -19.01
C LYS A 242 -1.31 0.59 -17.53
N ILE A 243 -0.32 -0.17 -17.05
CA ILE A 243 -0.25 -0.65 -15.66
C ILE A 243 0.06 0.49 -14.69
N LEU A 244 1.05 1.32 -15.02
CA LEU A 244 1.55 2.40 -14.17
C LEU A 244 0.70 3.67 -14.28
N GLY A 245 -0.13 3.80 -15.32
CA GLY A 245 -0.90 5.00 -15.60
C GLY A 245 -0.03 6.20 -15.97
N THR A 246 1.14 5.96 -16.60
CA THR A 246 2.10 7.00 -17.01
C THR A 246 2.39 6.90 -18.51
N ARG A 247 2.68 8.04 -19.16
CA ARG A 247 2.97 8.09 -20.60
C ARG A 247 4.35 7.55 -20.97
N ASN A 248 5.32 7.71 -20.07
CA ASN A 248 6.72 7.39 -20.32
C ASN A 248 7.27 6.50 -19.19
N PRO A 249 6.85 5.22 -19.11
CA PRO A 249 7.43 4.31 -18.12
C PRO A 249 8.89 4.01 -18.50
N SER A 250 9.75 3.86 -17.49
CA SER A 250 11.16 3.54 -17.68
C SER A 250 11.54 2.27 -16.93
N GLY A 251 12.37 1.46 -17.59
CA GLY A 251 12.86 0.18 -17.08
C GLY A 251 11.78 -0.91 -17.00
N ALA A 252 12.21 -2.13 -16.73
CA ALA A 252 11.31 -3.24 -16.48
C ALA A 252 10.65 -3.13 -15.09
N ARG A 253 9.48 -3.75 -14.94
CA ARG A 253 8.80 -3.94 -13.66
C ARG A 253 8.38 -5.39 -13.49
N TYR A 254 8.40 -5.86 -12.26
CA TYR A 254 7.77 -7.12 -11.89
C TYR A 254 6.37 -6.81 -11.37
N VAL A 255 5.36 -7.46 -11.93
CA VAL A 255 3.96 -7.14 -11.63
C VAL A 255 3.15 -8.37 -11.29
N LYS A 256 2.13 -8.19 -10.45
CA LYS A 256 1.04 -9.14 -10.27
C LYS A 256 -0.26 -8.37 -10.13
N VAL A 257 -1.26 -8.75 -10.92
CA VAL A 257 -2.60 -8.16 -10.80
C VAL A 257 -3.27 -8.64 -9.51
N ALA A 258 -3.97 -7.75 -8.81
CA ALA A 258 -4.48 -7.98 -7.46
C ALA A 258 -5.38 -9.21 -7.34
N GLY A 259 -6.29 -9.44 -8.29
CA GLY A 259 -7.18 -10.60 -8.32
C GLY A 259 -6.49 -11.94 -8.62
N LYS A 260 -5.16 -11.93 -8.85
CA LYS A 260 -4.33 -13.14 -8.92
C LYS A 260 -3.36 -13.26 -7.74
N LEU A 261 -3.48 -12.40 -6.73
CA LEU A 261 -2.76 -12.57 -5.47
C LEU A 261 -3.40 -13.70 -4.67
N ARG A 262 -2.59 -14.32 -3.82
CA ARG A 262 -3.02 -15.30 -2.83
C ARG A 262 -3.61 -14.55 -1.65
N ASP A 263 -4.85 -14.86 -1.31
CA ASP A 263 -5.59 -14.12 -0.26
C ASP A 263 -6.47 -15.01 0.63
N SER A 264 -6.49 -16.32 0.38
CA SER A 264 -7.24 -17.26 1.20
C SER A 264 -6.57 -17.52 2.56
N ILE A 265 -7.38 -17.88 3.57
CA ILE A 265 -6.89 -18.19 4.92
C ILE A 265 -5.88 -19.35 4.88
N GLU A 266 -6.13 -20.34 4.05
CA GLU A 266 -5.28 -21.52 3.86
C GLU A 266 -3.92 -21.14 3.29
N GLU A 267 -3.87 -20.25 2.31
CA GLU A 267 -2.63 -19.73 1.74
C GLU A 267 -1.85 -18.88 2.73
N TRP A 268 -2.53 -18.04 3.52
CA TRP A 268 -1.88 -17.29 4.59
C TRP A 268 -1.29 -18.22 5.67
N LYS A 269 -1.99 -19.28 6.04
CA LYS A 269 -1.45 -20.30 6.96
C LYS A 269 -0.19 -20.98 6.40
N GLN A 270 -0.07 -21.15 5.08
CA GLN A 270 1.13 -21.71 4.48
C GLN A 270 2.32 -20.77 4.61
N ILE A 271 2.14 -19.46 4.43
CA ILE A 271 3.26 -18.53 4.62
C ILE A 271 3.64 -18.40 6.08
N ILE A 272 2.67 -18.44 7.01
CA ILE A 272 2.94 -18.34 8.44
C ILE A 272 3.82 -19.49 8.94
N LYS A 273 3.70 -20.69 8.36
CA LYS A 273 4.59 -21.82 8.65
C LYS A 273 6.03 -21.59 8.18
N LYS A 274 6.23 -20.65 7.23
CA LYS A 274 7.51 -20.31 6.60
C LYS A 274 8.09 -18.99 7.12
N LEU A 275 7.26 -18.14 7.72
CA LEU A 275 7.70 -17.06 8.60
C LEU A 275 8.40 -17.73 9.78
#